data_AF-A0A4Y2DGE5-F1
#
_entry.id   AF-A0A4Y2DGE5-F1
#
_cell.length_a   1.000
_cell.length_b   1.000
_cell.length_c   1.000
_cell.angle_alpha   90.00
_cell.angle_beta   90.00
_cell.angle_gamma   90.00
#
_symmetry.space_group_name_H-M   'P 1'
#
loop_
_entity.id
_entity.type
_entity.pdbx_description
1 polymer ?
#
loop_
_entity_poly.entity_id
_entity_poly.type
_entity_poly.pdbx_seq_one_letter_code
_entity_poly.pdbx_strand_id
1 'polypeptide(L)'
;MISDRTLRFPCDIIFGRPRHTPSSLSNSEARLESVQTSDGEQVKQSSERMKIRYDSRATDHHFKEGDLVFMYNQKRQRSLSPKLQHNWEGPYTVVKKLNDVV
;
A
#
# COMPACT_ATOMS: atom_id res chain seq x y z
N MET A 1 2.25 1.53 -4.03
CA MET A 1 3.44 0.67 -3.96
C MET A 1 4.65 1.57 -3.73
N ILE A 2 5.02 1.79 -2.47
CA ILE A 2 6.35 2.32 -2.16
C ILE A 2 7.29 1.19 -2.58
N SER A 3 8.14 1.45 -3.56
CA SER A 3 9.00 0.43 -4.14
C SER A 3 10.03 0.01 -3.09
N ASP A 4 10.39 -1.28 -3.01
CA ASP A 4 11.46 -1.84 -2.16
C ASP A 4 12.88 -1.38 -2.57
N ARG A 5 13.00 -0.18 -3.13
CA ARG A 5 14.27 0.39 -3.57
C ARG A 5 14.99 0.95 -2.34
N THR A 6 16.25 0.58 -2.18
CA THR A 6 17.14 1.16 -1.19
C THR A 6 17.11 2.69 -1.30
N LEU A 7 16.77 3.37 -0.20
CA LEU A 7 16.78 4.82 -0.12
C LEU A 7 18.20 5.31 -0.41
N ARG A 8 18.35 6.14 -1.44
CA ARG A 8 19.64 6.76 -1.79
C ARG A 8 19.69 8.16 -1.23
N PHE A 9 20.83 8.57 -0.69
CA PHE A 9 20.96 9.95 -0.23
C PHE A 9 20.92 10.90 -1.44
N PRO A 10 20.42 12.13 -1.26
CA PRO A 10 20.49 13.17 -2.29
C PRO A 10 21.91 13.36 -2.84
N CYS A 11 22.93 13.26 -1.97
CA CYS A 11 24.34 13.31 -2.37
C CYS A 11 24.74 12.15 -3.29
N ASP A 12 24.24 10.93 -3.06
CA ASP A 12 24.54 9.77 -3.91
C ASP A 12 23.92 9.91 -5.31
N ILE A 13 22.81 10.65 -5.41
CA ILE A 13 22.14 10.94 -6.68
C ILE A 13 22.90 12.02 -7.46
N ILE A 14 23.40 13.05 -6.77
CA ILE A 14 24.09 14.19 -7.39
C ILE A 14 25.55 13.86 -7.73
N PHE A 15 26.27 13.18 -6.84
CA PHE A 15 27.72 12.97 -6.94
C PHE A 15 28.12 11.52 -7.26
N GLY A 16 27.20 10.55 -7.13
CA GLY A 16 27.52 9.13 -7.24
C GLY A 16 28.31 8.60 -6.03
N ARG A 17 28.43 7.28 -5.93
CA ARG A 17 29.17 6.64 -4.82
C ARG A 17 30.69 6.63 -5.13
N PRO A 18 31.55 7.23 -4.30
CA PRO A 18 32.99 7.27 -4.53
C PRO A 18 33.63 5.87 -4.43
N ARG A 19 34.69 5.61 -5.23
CA ARG A 19 35.39 4.31 -5.31
C ARG A 19 36.47 4.11 -4.23
N HIS A 20 37.01 5.20 -3.69
CA HIS A 20 38.05 5.17 -2.67
C HIS A 20 37.66 6.11 -1.53
N THR A 21 37.52 5.54 -0.34
CA THR A 21 37.17 6.27 0.87
C THR A 21 38.39 6.44 1.76
N PRO A 22 38.82 7.68 2.05
CA PRO A 22 39.90 7.91 3.00
C PRO A 22 39.46 7.47 4.40
N SER A 23 40.40 6.98 5.22
CA SER A 23 40.13 6.41 6.55
C SER A 23 39.35 7.33 7.50
N SER A 24 39.46 8.66 7.31
CA SER A 24 38.69 9.67 8.05
C SER A 24 37.19 9.66 7.73
N LEU A 25 36.77 9.22 6.54
CA LEU A 25 35.37 9.15 6.10
C LEU A 25 34.67 7.86 6.55
N SER A 26 35.43 6.83 6.92
CA SER A 26 34.92 5.49 7.25
C SER A 26 33.88 5.50 8.38
N ASN A 27 34.10 6.31 9.42
CA ASN A 27 33.17 6.38 10.56
C ASN A 27 31.88 7.13 10.22
N SER A 28 31.95 8.15 9.35
CA SER A 28 30.75 8.87 8.89
C SER A 28 29.92 8.02 7.95
N GLU A 29 30.55 7.22 7.08
CA GLU A 29 29.84 6.32 6.16
C GLU A 29 29.12 5.21 6.90
N ALA A 30 29.77 4.54 7.85
CA ALA A 30 29.13 3.50 8.66
C ALA A 30 27.92 4.05 9.44
N ARG A 31 28.01 5.29 9.95
CA ARG A 31 26.88 5.95 10.61
C ARG A 31 25.75 6.26 9.62
N LEU A 32 26.07 6.75 8.43
CA LEU A 32 25.07 7.03 7.40
C LEU A 32 24.36 5.75 6.92
N GLU A 33 25.09 4.66 6.73
CA GLU A 33 24.50 3.36 6.37
C GLU A 33 23.56 2.86 7.49
N SER A 34 23.96 2.98 8.76
CA SER A 34 23.10 2.61 9.89
C SER A 34 21.82 3.45 9.99
N VAL A 35 21.89 4.73 9.63
CA VAL A 35 20.73 5.62 9.56
C VAL A 35 19.81 5.20 8.41
N GLN A 36 20.35 4.87 7.23
CA GLN A 36 19.53 4.36 6.13
C GLN A 36 18.81 3.06 6.48
N THR A 37 19.49 2.12 7.14
CA THR A 37 18.86 0.87 7.57
C THR A 37 17.76 1.13 8.59
N SER A 38 18.01 2.03 9.56
CA SER A 38 17.01 2.41 10.57
C SER A 38 15.79 3.09 9.94
N ASP A 39 16.00 4.05 9.04
CA ASP A 39 14.92 4.76 8.34
C ASP A 39 14.08 3.78 7.50
N GLY A 40 14.74 2.84 6.81
CA GLY A 40 14.07 1.79 6.04
C GLY A 40 13.20 0.88 6.92
N GLU A 41 13.71 0.47 8.08
CA GLU A 41 12.96 -0.31 9.05
C GLU A 41 11.76 0.46 9.61
N GLN A 42 11.93 1.75 9.93
CA GLN A 42 10.84 2.60 10.40
C GLN A 42 9.73 2.76 9.36
N VAL A 43 10.10 2.96 8.09
CA VAL A 43 9.13 3.01 6.98
C VAL A 43 8.37 1.70 6.88
N LYS A 44 9.06 0.55 6.92
CA LYS A 44 8.44 -0.77 6.90
C LYS A 44 7.48 -0.97 8.09
N GLN A 45 7.93 -0.65 9.30
CA GLN A 45 7.11 -0.73 10.51
C GLN A 45 5.88 0.18 10.41
N SER A 46 6.03 1.39 9.88
CA SER A 46 4.90 2.32 9.71
C SER A 46 3.87 1.80 8.70
N SER A 47 4.34 1.20 7.60
CA SER A 47 3.50 0.54 6.60
C SER A 47 2.77 -0.67 7.18
N GLU A 48 3.44 -1.47 7.99
CA GLU A 48 2.84 -2.65 8.63
C GLU A 48 1.80 -2.25 9.68
N ARG A 49 2.08 -1.23 10.50
CA ARG A 49 1.09 -0.63 11.40
C ARG A 49 -0.13 -0.08 10.64
N MET A 50 0.10 0.53 9.47
CA MET A 50 -0.98 1.03 8.62
C MET A 50 -1.83 -0.12 8.07
N LYS A 51 -1.21 -1.21 7.59
CA LYS A 51 -1.89 -2.40 7.14
C LYS A 51 -2.74 -3.01 8.25
N ILE A 52 -2.17 -3.22 9.44
CA ILE A 52 -2.89 -3.77 10.61
C ILE A 52 -4.10 -2.90 10.96
N ARG A 53 -3.96 -1.56 10.99
CA ARG A 53 -5.07 -0.64 11.26
C ARG A 53 -6.16 -0.69 10.18
N TYR A 54 -5.79 -0.90 8.93
CA TYR A 54 -6.73 -1.04 7.83
C TYR A 54 -7.48 -2.38 7.92
N ASP A 55 -6.73 -3.48 8.07
CA ASP A 55 -7.28 -4.82 8.16
C ASP A 55 -8.12 -5.00 9.43
N SER A 56 -7.77 -4.35 10.55
CA SER A 56 -8.58 -4.39 11.78
C SER A 56 -9.95 -3.70 11.64
N ARG A 57 -10.12 -2.85 10.62
CA ARG A 57 -11.40 -2.20 10.30
C ARG A 57 -12.22 -2.98 9.28
N ALA A 58 -11.66 -4.02 8.66
CA ALA A 58 -12.41 -4.88 7.78
C ALA A 58 -13.41 -5.67 8.64
N THR A 59 -14.67 -5.28 8.59
CA THR A 59 -15.76 -6.08 9.12
C THR A 59 -16.13 -7.15 8.10
N ASP A 60 -16.26 -8.38 8.59
CA ASP A 60 -16.90 -9.43 7.82
C ASP A 60 -18.40 -9.11 7.71
N HIS A 61 -18.91 -9.06 6.49
CA HIS A 61 -20.31 -8.72 6.21
C HIS A 61 -21.04 -9.98 5.77
N HIS A 62 -21.80 -10.58 6.69
CA HIS A 62 -22.65 -11.72 6.38
C HIS A 62 -24.00 -11.26 5.86
N PHE A 63 -24.22 -11.44 4.55
CA PHE A 63 -25.52 -11.20 3.93
C PHE A 63 -26.47 -12.39 4.14
N LYS A 64 -27.73 -12.10 4.41
CA LYS A 64 -28.84 -13.06 4.49
C LYS A 64 -29.74 -12.96 3.28
N GLU A 65 -30.44 -14.06 2.98
CA GLU A 65 -31.50 -14.04 1.98
C GLU A 65 -32.57 -13.01 2.36
N GLY A 66 -32.96 -12.14 1.42
CA GLY A 66 -33.86 -11.02 1.65
C GLY A 66 -33.19 -9.67 1.91
N ASP A 67 -31.87 -9.62 2.15
CA ASP A 67 -31.16 -8.35 2.37
C ASP A 67 -31.10 -7.51 1.09
N LEU A 68 -31.25 -6.19 1.23
CA LEU A 68 -31.03 -5.22 0.16
C LEU A 68 -29.55 -4.85 0.07
N VAL A 69 -28.96 -5.06 -1.10
CA VAL A 69 -27.53 -4.84 -1.35
C VAL A 69 -27.30 -4.03 -2.61
N PHE A 70 -26.24 -3.23 -2.61
CA PHE A 70 -25.71 -2.60 -3.81
C PHE A 70 -24.53 -3.42 -4.33
N MET A 71 -24.55 -3.76 -5.61
CA MET A 71 -23.49 -4.49 -6.26
C MET A 71 -22.41 -3.51 -6.73
N TYR A 72 -21.15 -3.77 -6.39
CA TYR A 72 -20.03 -3.03 -6.95
C TYR A 72 -19.71 -3.55 -8.35
N ASN A 73 -19.98 -2.73 -9.36
CA ASN A 73 -19.75 -3.00 -10.76
C ASN A 73 -18.56 -2.18 -11.28
N GLN A 74 -17.40 -2.82 -11.37
CA GLN A 74 -16.17 -2.20 -11.87
C GLN A 74 -16.08 -2.12 -13.41
N LYS A 75 -17.19 -2.29 -14.13
CA LYS A 75 -17.22 -2.11 -15.58
C LYS A 75 -16.81 -0.69 -15.91
N ARG A 76 -15.75 -0.49 -16.70
CA ARG A 76 -15.29 0.84 -17.10
C ARG A 76 -16.09 1.36 -18.29
N GLN A 77 -16.71 2.54 -18.16
CA GLN A 77 -17.36 3.20 -19.28
C GLN A 77 -16.35 3.98 -20.14
N ARG A 78 -16.42 3.76 -21.45
CA ARG A 78 -15.48 4.30 -22.43
C ARG A 78 -15.85 5.74 -22.78
N SER A 79 -15.46 6.68 -21.93
CA SER A 79 -15.54 8.15 -22.11
C SER A 79 -15.35 8.87 -20.77
N LEU A 80 -15.63 8.18 -19.66
CA LEU A 80 -15.51 8.71 -18.31
C LEU A 80 -14.19 8.29 -17.66
N SER A 81 -13.65 9.18 -16.83
CA SER A 81 -12.53 8.80 -15.97
C SER A 81 -13.03 7.78 -14.92
N PRO A 82 -12.24 6.75 -14.55
CA PRO A 82 -12.66 5.76 -13.56
C PRO A 82 -13.07 6.34 -12.20
N LYS A 83 -12.61 7.56 -11.87
CA LYS A 83 -12.94 8.26 -10.62
C LYS A 83 -14.29 8.97 -10.67
N LEU A 84 -14.77 9.32 -11.86
CA LEU A 84 -16.07 9.99 -12.06
C LEU A 84 -17.18 9.01 -12.39
N GLN A 85 -16.89 7.71 -12.39
CA GLN A 85 -17.87 6.69 -12.72
C GLN A 85 -18.64 6.24 -11.47
N HIS A 86 -19.96 6.10 -11.60
CA HIS A 86 -20.78 5.47 -10.58
C HIS A 86 -20.61 3.94 -10.67
N ASN A 87 -19.93 3.35 -9.69
CA ASN A 87 -19.60 1.93 -9.67
C ASN A 87 -20.61 1.09 -8.89
N TRP A 88 -21.64 1.69 -8.29
CA TRP A 88 -22.66 0.95 -7.54
C TRP A 88 -23.86 0.68 -8.43
N GLU A 89 -24.47 -0.49 -8.32
CA GLU A 89 -25.67 -0.87 -9.07
C GLU A 89 -26.68 -1.48 -8.10
N GLY A 90 -27.96 -1.20 -8.31
CA GLY A 90 -29.03 -1.70 -7.45
C GLY A 90 -29.88 -0.58 -6.83
N PRO A 91 -30.84 -0.93 -5.97
CA PRO A 91 -30.75 -2.02 -5.01
C PRO A 91 -31.15 -3.41 -5.56
N TYR A 92 -30.43 -4.45 -5.12
CA TYR A 92 -30.74 -5.85 -5.36
C TYR A 92 -31.15 -6.55 -4.06
N THR A 93 -31.85 -7.66 -4.17
CA THR A 93 -32.18 -8.52 -3.04
C THR A 93 -31.40 -9.82 -3.13
N VAL A 94 -30.80 -10.25 -2.02
CA VAL A 94 -30.09 -11.52 -1.95
C VAL A 94 -31.11 -12.67 -1.99
N VAL A 95 -31.08 -13.49 -3.05
CA VAL A 95 -32.02 -14.61 -3.21
C VAL A 95 -31.50 -15.88 -2.54
N LYS A 96 -30.22 -16.19 -2.74
CA LYS A 96 -29.59 -17.37 -2.18
C LYS A 96 -28.09 -17.16 -1.98
N LYS A 97 -27.57 -17.58 -0.84
CA LYS A 97 -26.13 -17.66 -0.60
C LYS A 97 -25.60 -18.97 -1.16
N LEU A 98 -24.69 -18.90 -2.13
CA LEU A 98 -24.15 -20.09 -2.79
C LEU A 98 -22.94 -20.69 -2.04
N ASN A 99 -22.05 -19.86 -1.51
CA ASN A 99 -20.89 -20.28 -0.71
C ASN A 99 -20.60 -19.25 0.40
N ASP A 100 -20.02 -19.71 1.51
CA ASP A 100 -19.35 -18.85 2.49
C ASP A 100 -17.89 -18.72 2.07
N VAL A 101 -17.59 -17.77 1.18
CA VAL A 101 -16.20 -17.43 0.88
C VAL A 101 -15.82 -16.27 1.79
N VAL A 102 -15.03 -16.59 2.81
CA VAL A 102 -14.29 -15.67 3.67
C VAL A 102 -12.98 -15.27 2.98
#